data_AF-A0A6B3GFW1-F1
#
_entry.id   AF-A0A6B3GFW1-F1
#
_cell.length_a   1.000
_cell.length_b   1.000
_cell.length_c   1.000
_cell.angle_alpha   90.00
_cell.angle_beta   90.00
_cell.angle_gamma   90.00
#
_symmetry.space_group_name_H-M   'P 1'
#
loop_
_entity.id
_entity.type
_entity.pdbx_description
1 polymer ?
#
loop_
_entity_poly.entity_id
_entity_poly.type
_entity_poly.pdbx_seq_one_letter_code
_entity_poly.pdbx_strand_id
1 'polypeptide(L)'
;MRQDQAEPQPGAPGAPPLAPGGPPPGGGIAEDTALELLVHGVGGSTPAEMLDDPCTVRVSGDQTAAVHRRAQDADAEQRPEDYRGKPVPEAYVWSNLTSGNGSRALWLLLLPFMVVNLAHWMRPSTTGRRTAVRLYGLLVRLVALSLTVLLTAAACEVALDLVAWQCAGTESCSGGRAWLGFLAADAQGHGGWWSQPGRRLALAALVPGALTALLWYLSHRTWRSYESQQPLPAVDRAEQEAEERAPHAALGRPGFWYGRRLGARLRAAHTSAGLLTV
;
A
#
# COMPACT_ATOMS: atom_id res chain seq x y z
N MET A 1 -86.92 9.51 39.43
CA MET A 1 -87.42 9.27 38.06
C MET A 1 -86.70 8.03 37.54
N ARG A 2 -87.47 6.95 37.26
CA ARG A 2 -87.26 5.82 36.32
C ARG A 2 -85.83 5.47 35.83
N GLN A 3 -85.39 4.23 35.64
CA GLN A 3 -85.95 2.86 35.70
C GLN A 3 -84.81 1.86 35.33
N ASP A 4 -84.96 0.60 35.75
CA ASP A 4 -84.68 -0.68 35.04
C ASP A 4 -83.28 -0.94 34.42
N GLN A 5 -82.49 -1.85 35.01
CA GLN A 5 -82.42 -3.32 34.80
C GLN A 5 -81.73 -3.77 33.50
N ALA A 6 -80.71 -4.64 33.60
CA ALA A 6 -80.59 -5.89 32.83
C ALA A 6 -79.34 -6.73 33.25
N GLU A 7 -79.53 -8.04 33.16
CA GLU A 7 -78.75 -9.21 33.62
C GLU A 7 -77.36 -9.48 33.00
N PRO A 8 -76.59 -10.46 33.56
CA PRO A 8 -75.23 -10.80 33.18
C PRO A 8 -75.13 -11.86 32.06
N GLN A 9 -74.02 -11.87 31.31
CA GLN A 9 -73.62 -13.00 30.45
C GLN A 9 -72.09 -13.24 30.42
N PRO A 10 -71.64 -14.47 30.06
CA PRO A 10 -70.47 -15.11 30.62
C PRO A 10 -69.26 -15.23 29.66
N GLY A 11 -68.06 -15.34 30.25
CA GLY A 11 -66.94 -16.17 29.78
C GLY A 11 -66.12 -15.71 28.57
N ALA A 12 -64.84 -15.40 28.79
CA ALA A 12 -63.77 -15.67 27.83
C ALA A 12 -62.48 -16.06 28.58
N PRO A 13 -61.83 -17.19 28.24
CA PRO A 13 -60.56 -17.61 28.86
C PRO A 13 -59.43 -16.66 28.49
N GLY A 14 -58.52 -16.42 29.45
CA GLY A 14 -57.38 -15.52 29.31
C GLY A 14 -56.48 -15.91 28.13
N ALA A 15 -56.02 -14.90 27.39
CA ALA A 15 -55.01 -15.04 26.36
C ALA A 15 -53.71 -15.64 26.97
N PRO A 16 -53.04 -16.59 26.28
CA PRO A 16 -51.74 -17.07 26.72
C PRO A 16 -50.72 -15.92 26.63
N PRO A 17 -49.72 -15.87 27.54
CA PRO A 17 -48.68 -14.86 27.46
C PRO A 17 -47.89 -15.00 26.16
N LEU A 18 -47.70 -13.88 25.45
CA LEU A 18 -46.80 -13.75 24.31
C LEU A 18 -45.41 -14.25 24.72
N ALA A 19 -44.96 -15.35 24.10
CA ALA A 19 -43.56 -15.74 24.15
C ALA A 19 -42.70 -14.59 23.60
N PRO A 20 -41.54 -14.26 24.20
CA PRO A 20 -40.65 -13.25 23.66
C PRO A 20 -40.23 -13.69 22.25
N GLY A 21 -40.60 -12.88 21.27
CA GLY A 21 -40.31 -13.12 19.86
C GLY A 21 -38.80 -13.29 19.68
N GLY A 22 -38.40 -14.51 19.29
CA GLY A 22 -37.12 -14.71 18.63
C GLY A 22 -37.09 -13.87 17.34
N PRO A 23 -35.89 -13.45 16.89
CA PRO A 23 -35.76 -12.70 15.66
C PRO A 23 -36.43 -13.47 14.51
N PRO A 24 -37.14 -12.78 13.60
CA PRO A 24 -37.77 -13.43 12.47
C PRO A 24 -36.70 -14.20 11.67
N PRO A 25 -37.05 -15.36 11.07
CA PRO A 25 -36.12 -16.06 10.19
C PRO A 25 -35.78 -15.13 9.04
N GLY A 26 -34.53 -14.66 9.02
CA GLY A 26 -34.01 -13.79 7.97
C GLY A 26 -34.18 -14.50 6.62
N GLY A 27 -34.92 -13.85 5.72
CA GLY A 27 -34.96 -14.25 4.32
C GLY A 27 -33.54 -14.27 3.78
N GLY A 28 -33.17 -15.40 3.16
CA GLY A 28 -31.82 -15.71 2.73
C GLY A 28 -31.21 -14.64 1.84
N ILE A 29 -30.39 -13.79 2.44
CA ILE A 29 -29.18 -13.31 1.80
C ILE A 29 -28.28 -14.54 1.78
N ALA A 30 -27.72 -14.90 0.63
CA ALA A 30 -26.61 -15.86 0.62
C ALA A 30 -25.56 -15.28 1.56
N GLU A 31 -25.41 -15.85 2.76
CA GLU A 31 -24.36 -15.44 3.69
C GLU A 31 -23.06 -15.67 2.92
N ASP A 32 -22.40 -14.58 2.53
CA ASP A 32 -21.06 -14.65 1.95
C ASP A 32 -20.22 -15.52 2.88
N THR A 33 -19.48 -16.46 2.29
CA THR A 33 -18.66 -17.39 3.05
C THR A 33 -17.69 -16.61 3.92
N ALA A 34 -17.83 -16.75 5.24
CA ALA A 34 -16.97 -16.04 6.18
C ALA A 34 -15.52 -16.51 6.01
N LEU A 35 -14.57 -15.58 6.08
CA LEU A 35 -13.13 -15.87 5.97
C LEU A 35 -12.44 -15.60 7.32
N GLU A 36 -11.53 -16.48 7.70
CA GLU A 36 -10.63 -16.29 8.85
C GLU A 36 -9.20 -16.09 8.35
N LEU A 37 -8.67 -14.88 8.55
CA LEU A 37 -7.29 -14.57 8.13
C LEU A 37 -6.30 -14.86 9.26
N LEU A 38 -5.54 -15.94 9.13
CA LEU A 38 -4.44 -16.30 10.00
C LEU A 38 -3.18 -15.53 9.58
N VAL A 39 -2.55 -14.85 10.54
CA VAL A 39 -1.35 -14.04 10.31
C VAL A 39 -0.26 -14.43 11.30
N HIS A 40 0.88 -14.89 10.80
CA HIS A 40 2.01 -15.25 11.66
C HIS A 40 2.73 -14.01 12.22
N GLY A 41 3.39 -14.17 13.38
CA GLY A 41 4.25 -13.16 13.98
C GLY A 41 5.60 -12.98 13.24
N VAL A 42 6.49 -12.16 13.79
CA VAL A 42 7.77 -11.79 13.14
C VAL A 42 8.72 -12.98 12.93
N GLY A 43 8.58 -14.06 13.73
CA GLY A 43 9.39 -15.28 13.59
C GLY A 43 9.14 -16.07 12.30
N GLY A 44 8.10 -15.73 11.54
CA GLY A 44 7.67 -16.49 10.37
C GLY A 44 6.89 -17.75 10.73
N SER A 45 6.21 -18.32 9.73
CA SER A 45 5.63 -19.66 9.76
C SER A 45 5.37 -20.12 8.32
N THR A 46 5.11 -21.41 8.12
CA THR A 46 4.70 -21.93 6.82
C THR A 46 3.17 -21.97 6.69
N PRO A 47 2.62 -21.93 5.45
CA PRO A 47 1.18 -22.12 5.26
C PRO A 47 0.66 -23.42 5.87
N ALA A 48 1.45 -24.49 5.81
CA ALA A 48 1.05 -25.82 6.30
C ALA A 48 0.93 -25.86 7.81
N GLU A 49 1.84 -25.20 8.53
CA GLU A 49 1.76 -25.05 9.99
C GLU A 49 0.57 -24.18 10.41
N MET A 50 0.37 -23.05 9.72
CA MET A 50 -0.73 -22.12 10.03
C MET A 50 -2.10 -22.76 9.79
N LEU A 51 -2.22 -23.54 8.72
CA LEU A 51 -3.47 -24.19 8.33
C LEU A 51 -3.61 -25.61 8.91
N ASP A 52 -2.62 -26.12 9.65
CA ASP A 52 -2.58 -27.50 10.13
C ASP A 52 -2.90 -28.54 9.01
N ASP A 53 -2.34 -28.30 7.82
CA ASP A 53 -2.62 -29.12 6.63
C ASP A 53 -1.39 -29.12 5.69
N PRO A 54 -0.82 -30.28 5.32
CA PRO A 54 0.34 -30.33 4.42
C PRO A 54 0.00 -29.92 2.98
N CYS A 55 -1.26 -30.04 2.56
CA CYS A 55 -1.71 -29.77 1.21
C CYS A 55 -2.29 -28.35 1.12
N THR A 56 -1.41 -27.35 0.98
CA THR A 56 -1.81 -25.95 0.81
C THR A 56 -1.62 -25.46 -0.62
N VAL A 57 -2.47 -24.53 -1.04
CA VAL A 57 -2.41 -23.87 -2.35
C VAL A 57 -2.40 -22.36 -2.17
N ARG A 58 -1.64 -21.65 -3.02
CA ARG A 58 -1.65 -20.19 -3.04
C ARG A 58 -2.87 -19.70 -3.81
N VAL A 59 -3.75 -18.96 -3.15
CA VAL A 59 -4.97 -18.40 -3.75
C VAL A 59 -4.77 -16.96 -4.23
N SER A 60 -3.86 -16.20 -3.60
CA SER A 60 -3.52 -14.85 -4.03
C SER A 60 -2.08 -14.46 -3.67
N GLY A 61 -1.58 -13.38 -4.27
CA GLY A 61 -0.23 -12.86 -4.03
C GLY A 61 0.85 -13.58 -4.85
N ASP A 62 2.08 -13.56 -4.35
CA ASP A 62 3.27 -14.04 -5.06
C ASP A 62 4.23 -14.84 -4.16
N GLN A 63 5.52 -14.91 -4.51
CA GLN A 63 6.52 -15.61 -3.68
C GLN A 63 7.01 -14.77 -2.48
N THR A 64 6.69 -13.47 -2.46
CA THR A 64 7.12 -12.51 -1.43
C THR A 64 6.09 -12.40 -0.31
N ALA A 65 4.82 -12.28 -0.68
CA ALA A 65 3.70 -12.32 0.25
C ALA A 65 2.48 -12.91 -0.45
N ALA A 66 1.79 -13.83 0.23
CA ALA A 66 0.72 -14.59 -0.37
C ALA A 66 -0.33 -15.03 0.66
N VAL A 67 -1.55 -15.20 0.16
CA VAL A 67 -2.62 -15.87 0.88
C VAL A 67 -2.70 -17.31 0.40
N HIS A 68 -2.73 -18.23 1.35
CA HIS A 68 -2.84 -19.66 1.12
C HIS A 68 -4.10 -20.22 1.76
N ARG A 69 -4.66 -21.26 1.13
CA ARG A 69 -5.74 -22.08 1.68
C ARG A 69 -5.33 -23.55 1.69
N ARG A 70 -6.05 -24.38 2.44
CA ARG A 70 -6.00 -25.83 2.26
C ARG A 70 -6.49 -26.14 0.85
N ALA A 71 -5.94 -27.16 0.21
CA ALA A 71 -6.30 -27.53 -1.16
C ALA A 71 -7.80 -27.84 -1.32
N GLN A 72 -8.43 -28.40 -0.28
CA GLN A 72 -9.87 -28.70 -0.23
C GLN A 72 -10.77 -27.48 -0.06
N ASP A 73 -10.21 -26.34 0.35
CA ASP A 73 -10.93 -25.08 0.60
C ASP A 73 -10.68 -24.04 -0.50
N ALA A 74 -9.99 -24.44 -1.59
CA ALA A 74 -9.59 -23.56 -2.67
C ALA A 74 -10.77 -22.96 -3.44
N ASP A 75 -11.90 -23.66 -3.47
CA ASP A 75 -13.14 -23.33 -4.18
C ASP A 75 -14.31 -23.05 -3.21
N ALA A 76 -14.01 -22.69 -1.96
CA ALA A 76 -15.02 -22.55 -0.91
C ALA A 76 -16.20 -21.63 -1.27
N GLU A 77 -15.95 -20.57 -2.04
CA GLU A 77 -16.97 -19.64 -2.54
C GLU A 77 -17.97 -20.29 -3.53
N GLN A 78 -17.56 -21.39 -4.19
CA GLN A 78 -18.44 -22.16 -5.09
C GLN A 78 -19.31 -23.16 -4.31
N ARG A 79 -18.99 -23.40 -3.03
CA ARG A 79 -19.67 -24.36 -2.14
C ARG A 79 -20.03 -23.71 -0.78
N PRO A 80 -20.77 -22.59 -0.77
CA PRO A 80 -21.03 -21.83 0.47
C PRO A 80 -21.77 -22.64 1.54
N GLU A 81 -22.61 -23.60 1.14
CA GLU A 81 -23.35 -24.48 2.03
C GLU A 81 -22.42 -25.38 2.88
N ASP A 82 -21.27 -25.79 2.34
CA ASP A 82 -20.28 -26.60 3.05
C ASP A 82 -19.62 -25.84 4.21
N TYR A 83 -19.72 -24.51 4.21
CA TYR A 83 -19.09 -23.58 5.17
C TYR A 83 -20.12 -22.76 5.96
N ARG A 84 -21.41 -23.14 5.94
CA ARG A 84 -22.41 -22.45 6.75
C ARG A 84 -22.05 -22.53 8.24
N GLY A 85 -21.91 -21.37 8.89
CA GLY A 85 -21.58 -21.28 10.31
C GLY A 85 -20.12 -21.58 10.67
N LYS A 86 -19.21 -21.74 9.70
CA LYS A 86 -17.76 -21.86 9.96
C LYS A 86 -16.95 -21.01 8.96
N PRO A 87 -15.93 -20.26 9.41
CA PRO A 87 -15.11 -19.51 8.49
C PRO A 87 -14.14 -20.43 7.70
N VAL A 88 -13.77 -19.99 6.51
CA VAL A 88 -12.69 -20.60 5.71
C VAL A 88 -11.36 -20.03 6.18
N PRO A 89 -10.43 -20.86 6.71
CA PRO A 89 -9.15 -20.37 7.17
C PRO A 89 -8.21 -20.06 5.99
N GLU A 90 -7.60 -18.88 6.04
CA GLU A 90 -6.63 -18.37 5.08
C GLU A 90 -5.33 -18.01 5.79
N ALA A 91 -4.21 -18.59 5.37
CA ALA A 91 -2.90 -18.22 5.89
C ALA A 91 -2.28 -17.10 5.06
N TYR A 92 -2.10 -15.93 5.65
CA TYR A 92 -1.30 -14.87 5.07
C TYR A 92 0.17 -14.99 5.49
N VAL A 93 1.01 -15.37 4.54
CA VAL A 93 2.45 -15.56 4.73
C VAL A 93 3.21 -14.37 4.18
N TRP A 94 3.97 -13.71 5.05
CA TRP A 94 4.65 -12.43 4.76
C TRP A 94 6.12 -12.41 5.18
N SER A 95 6.66 -13.53 5.68
CA SER A 95 8.05 -13.67 6.13
C SER A 95 9.07 -13.21 5.07
N ASN A 96 8.81 -13.50 3.80
CA ASN A 96 9.66 -13.07 2.70
C ASN A 96 9.67 -11.55 2.46
N LEU A 97 8.85 -10.73 3.15
CA LEU A 97 9.01 -9.28 3.20
C LEU A 97 10.16 -8.83 4.13
N THR A 98 10.51 -9.63 5.14
CA THR A 98 11.48 -9.27 6.20
C THR A 98 12.73 -10.16 6.26
N SER A 99 12.73 -11.38 5.68
CA SER A 99 13.87 -12.32 5.70
C SER A 99 14.54 -12.70 4.34
N GLY A 100 14.85 -11.74 3.47
CA GLY A 100 15.21 -11.93 2.05
C GLY A 100 16.59 -11.39 1.63
N ASN A 101 16.80 -11.32 0.31
CA ASN A 101 18.08 -11.17 -0.40
C ASN A 101 18.96 -9.95 -0.01
N GLY A 102 20.28 -10.04 -0.20
CA GLY A 102 21.28 -9.03 0.17
C GLY A 102 21.11 -7.64 -0.47
N SER A 103 20.35 -7.55 -1.57
CA SER A 103 19.89 -6.28 -2.15
C SER A 103 19.07 -5.44 -1.17
N ARG A 104 18.65 -6.00 -0.03
CA ARG A 104 17.96 -5.23 1.00
C ARG A 104 18.80 -4.14 1.67
N ALA A 105 20.12 -4.27 1.68
CA ALA A 105 20.98 -3.20 2.19
C ALA A 105 20.74 -1.87 1.43
N LEU A 106 20.37 -1.94 0.15
CA LEU A 106 20.04 -0.76 -0.66
C LEU A 106 18.78 -0.03 -0.15
N TRP A 107 17.89 -0.68 0.60
CA TRP A 107 16.74 0.00 1.24
C TRP A 107 17.16 1.02 2.29
N LEU A 108 18.38 0.93 2.84
CA LEU A 108 18.88 1.94 3.78
C LEU A 108 18.96 3.33 3.14
N LEU A 109 19.22 3.41 1.83
CA LEU A 109 19.15 4.66 1.07
C LEU A 109 17.73 5.25 1.04
N LEU A 110 16.72 4.38 1.09
CA LEU A 110 15.31 4.74 1.09
C LEU A 110 14.71 4.83 2.50
N LEU A 111 15.49 4.57 3.55
CA LEU A 111 15.04 4.64 4.94
C LEU A 111 14.39 5.99 5.29
N PRO A 112 14.94 7.16 4.89
CA PRO A 112 14.29 8.44 5.15
C PRO A 112 12.87 8.52 4.56
N PHE A 113 12.66 7.95 3.36
CA PHE A 113 11.34 7.90 2.73
C PHE A 113 10.38 6.97 3.48
N MET A 114 10.89 5.83 3.97
CA MET A 114 10.09 4.91 4.78
C MET A 114 9.60 5.59 6.07
N VAL A 115 10.46 6.35 6.74
CA VAL A 115 10.09 7.10 7.97
C VAL A 115 9.01 8.13 7.67
N VAL A 116 9.13 8.88 6.56
CA VAL A 116 8.12 9.87 6.18
C VAL A 116 6.79 9.20 5.78
N ASN A 117 6.85 8.05 5.12
CA ASN A 117 5.66 7.25 4.83
C ASN A 117 4.98 6.77 6.13
N LEU A 118 5.74 6.29 7.11
CA LEU A 118 5.21 5.91 8.42
C LEU A 118 4.58 7.11 9.15
N ALA A 119 5.22 8.28 9.11
CA ALA A 119 4.68 9.50 9.70
C ALA A 119 3.29 9.84 9.14
N HIS A 120 3.06 9.63 7.85
CA HIS A 120 1.73 9.81 7.25
C HIS A 120 0.64 8.96 7.95
N TRP A 121 0.97 7.72 8.29
CA TRP A 121 0.08 6.76 8.95
C TRP A 121 -0.05 7.02 10.45
N MET A 122 0.97 7.54 11.11
CA MET A 122 0.95 7.93 12.53
C MET A 122 0.15 9.21 12.81
N ARG A 123 -0.52 9.79 11.81
CA ARG A 123 -1.30 11.02 11.95
C ARG A 123 -2.39 10.85 13.02
N PRO A 124 -2.44 11.72 14.05
CA PRO A 124 -3.44 11.62 15.12
C PRO A 124 -4.88 11.72 14.59
N SER A 125 -5.78 10.89 15.13
CA SER A 125 -7.21 10.98 14.89
C SER A 125 -7.81 12.13 15.71
N THR A 126 -7.93 13.31 15.11
CA THR A 126 -8.53 14.48 15.77
C THR A 126 -9.92 14.79 15.22
N THR A 127 -10.91 14.96 16.09
CA THR A 127 -12.22 15.53 15.73
C THR A 127 -12.13 17.07 15.78
N GLY A 128 -12.81 17.77 14.86
CA GLY A 128 -12.91 19.24 14.86
C GLY A 128 -11.70 20.04 14.32
N ARG A 129 -10.51 19.44 14.14
CA ARG A 129 -9.29 20.17 13.68
C ARG A 129 -8.90 19.90 12.21
N ARG A 130 -9.85 20.06 11.30
CA ARG A 130 -9.66 19.73 9.85
C ARG A 130 -8.45 20.43 9.21
N THR A 131 -8.24 21.72 9.52
CA THR A 131 -7.12 22.50 8.95
C THR A 131 -5.77 21.96 9.40
N ALA A 132 -5.61 21.63 10.67
CA ALA A 132 -4.36 21.07 11.21
C ALA A 132 -4.04 19.70 10.58
N VAL A 133 -5.05 18.85 10.39
CA VAL A 133 -4.90 17.55 9.71
C VAL A 133 -4.45 17.72 8.26
N ARG A 134 -5.03 18.68 7.53
CA ARG A 134 -4.62 19.01 6.16
C ARG A 134 -3.20 19.56 6.11
N LEU A 135 -2.85 20.47 7.02
CA LEU A 135 -1.52 21.05 7.12
C LEU A 135 -0.48 19.97 7.40
N TYR A 136 -0.72 19.07 8.37
CA TYR A 136 0.15 17.93 8.63
C TYR A 136 0.37 17.09 7.37
N GLY A 137 -0.73 16.73 6.69
CA GLY A 137 -0.65 15.96 5.44
C GLY A 137 0.05 16.70 4.31
N LEU A 138 0.02 18.03 4.27
CA LEU A 138 0.79 18.84 3.32
C LEU A 138 2.28 18.82 3.67
N LEU A 139 2.63 19.08 4.93
CA LEU A 139 4.01 19.11 5.41
C LEU A 139 4.71 17.77 5.19
N VAL A 140 4.07 16.65 5.52
CA VAL A 140 4.62 15.31 5.28
C VAL A 140 4.91 15.08 3.79
N ARG A 141 4.02 15.53 2.89
CA ARG A 141 4.24 15.43 1.44
C ARG A 141 5.37 16.33 0.95
N LEU A 142 5.48 17.55 1.49
CA LEU A 142 6.58 18.46 1.18
C LEU A 142 7.92 17.88 1.64
N VAL A 143 7.98 17.31 2.85
CA VAL A 143 9.19 16.64 3.35
C VAL A 143 9.56 15.46 2.44
N ALA A 144 8.61 14.62 2.04
CA ALA A 144 8.85 13.52 1.10
C ALA A 144 9.40 14.03 -0.25
N LEU A 145 8.83 15.13 -0.76
CA LEU A 145 9.27 15.73 -2.02
C LEU A 145 10.68 16.31 -1.90
N SER A 146 10.98 17.01 -0.80
CA SER A 146 12.31 17.54 -0.51
C SER A 146 13.37 16.43 -0.40
N LEU A 147 13.03 15.27 0.17
CA LEU A 147 13.94 14.12 0.17
C LEU A 147 14.24 13.61 -1.24
N THR A 148 13.28 13.70 -2.17
CA THR A 148 13.49 13.33 -3.57
C THR A 148 14.46 14.27 -4.26
N VAL A 149 14.26 15.58 -4.04
CA VAL A 149 15.17 16.61 -4.53
C VAL A 149 16.56 16.41 -3.94
N LEU A 150 16.68 16.19 -2.62
CA LEU A 150 17.97 15.99 -1.96
C LEU A 150 18.70 14.75 -2.47
N LEU A 151 18.00 13.61 -2.61
CA LEU A 151 18.59 12.38 -3.13
C LEU A 151 19.08 12.58 -4.58
N THR A 152 18.29 13.25 -5.42
CA THR A 152 18.65 13.51 -6.82
C THR A 152 19.80 14.51 -6.92
N ALA A 153 19.76 15.58 -6.12
CA ALA A 153 20.81 16.59 -6.06
C ALA A 153 22.14 16.00 -5.59
N ALA A 154 22.14 15.10 -4.61
CA ALA A 154 23.36 14.39 -4.19
C ALA A 154 23.93 13.53 -5.33
N ALA A 155 23.09 12.88 -6.13
CA ALA A 155 23.55 12.16 -7.32
C ALA A 155 24.09 13.12 -8.40
N CYS A 156 23.47 14.29 -8.58
CA CYS A 156 23.98 15.34 -9.46
C CYS A 156 25.34 15.87 -8.98
N GLU A 157 25.51 16.16 -7.69
CA GLU A 157 26.77 16.62 -7.11
C GLU A 157 27.90 15.62 -7.37
N VAL A 158 27.67 14.34 -7.09
CA VAL A 158 28.69 13.30 -7.32
C VAL A 158 28.99 13.14 -8.80
N ALA A 159 27.98 13.01 -9.66
CA ALA A 159 28.18 12.69 -11.07
C ALA A 159 28.62 13.90 -11.90
N LEU A 160 27.89 15.02 -11.81
CA LEU A 160 28.11 16.21 -12.62
C LEU A 160 29.28 17.03 -12.09
N ASP A 161 29.29 17.33 -10.78
CA ASP A 161 30.29 18.23 -10.21
C ASP A 161 31.60 17.49 -9.90
N LEU A 162 31.59 16.53 -8.98
CA LEU A 162 32.83 15.88 -8.53
C LEU A 162 33.50 15.05 -9.64
N VAL A 163 32.73 14.24 -10.36
CA VAL A 163 33.28 13.33 -11.38
C VAL A 163 33.48 14.04 -12.72
N ALA A 164 32.42 14.58 -13.31
CA ALA A 164 32.48 15.08 -14.70
C ALA A 164 33.07 16.49 -14.81
N TRP A 165 32.82 17.39 -13.85
CA TRP A 165 33.36 18.75 -13.90
C TRP A 165 34.77 18.81 -13.33
N GLN A 166 34.94 18.42 -12.07
CA GLN A 166 36.19 18.57 -11.34
C GLN A 166 37.22 17.50 -11.72
N CYS A 167 36.90 16.21 -11.53
CA CYS A 167 37.90 15.16 -11.71
C CYS A 167 38.27 14.92 -13.19
N ALA A 168 37.29 14.79 -14.08
CA ALA A 168 37.56 14.64 -15.51
C ALA A 168 38.11 15.94 -16.15
N GLY A 169 37.87 17.10 -15.55
CA GLY A 169 38.46 18.36 -15.99
C GLY A 169 39.90 18.60 -15.51
N THR A 170 40.41 17.76 -14.61
CA THR A 170 41.72 17.97 -13.96
C THR A 170 42.63 16.77 -14.22
N GLU A 171 43.76 17.01 -14.90
CA GLU A 171 44.73 15.95 -15.25
C GLU A 171 45.25 15.20 -14.01
N SER A 172 45.52 15.89 -12.91
CA SER A 172 46.02 15.26 -11.68
C SER A 172 45.00 14.30 -11.03
N CYS A 173 43.69 14.51 -11.22
CA CYS A 173 42.65 13.61 -10.72
C CYS A 173 42.41 12.43 -11.68
N SER A 174 42.41 12.69 -12.98
CA SER A 174 42.06 11.72 -14.03
C SER A 174 43.24 10.83 -14.46
N GLY A 175 44.49 11.27 -14.33
CA GLY A 175 45.69 10.58 -14.84
C GLY A 175 45.91 9.16 -14.27
N GLY A 176 45.40 8.88 -13.06
CA GLY A 176 45.44 7.54 -12.45
C GLY A 176 44.18 6.70 -12.69
N ARG A 177 43.18 7.21 -13.43
CA ARG A 177 41.84 6.64 -13.54
C ARG A 177 41.51 6.32 -14.99
N ALA A 178 41.99 5.18 -15.48
CA ALA A 178 41.82 4.77 -16.89
C ALA A 178 40.34 4.76 -17.35
N TRP A 179 39.39 4.48 -16.45
CA TRP A 179 37.95 4.51 -16.74
C TRP A 179 37.40 5.93 -17.05
N LEU A 180 38.09 6.99 -16.62
CA LEU A 180 37.79 8.38 -16.95
C LEU A 180 38.51 8.87 -18.20
N GLY A 181 39.46 8.10 -18.76
CA GLY A 181 40.36 8.58 -19.81
C GLY A 181 39.65 9.12 -21.05
N PHE A 182 38.46 8.59 -21.40
CA PHE A 182 37.69 9.09 -22.53
C PHE A 182 36.96 10.42 -22.25
N LEU A 183 36.70 10.74 -20.97
CA LEU A 183 36.10 12.00 -20.51
C LEU A 183 37.13 13.04 -20.06
N ALA A 184 38.37 12.60 -19.81
CA ALA A 184 39.43 13.42 -19.27
C ALA A 184 39.89 14.49 -20.26
N ALA A 185 40.17 15.68 -19.76
CA ALA A 185 40.91 16.71 -20.47
C ALA A 185 42.35 16.77 -19.95
N ASP A 186 43.31 17.08 -20.83
CA ASP A 186 44.70 17.36 -20.45
C ASP A 186 44.86 18.74 -19.77
N ALA A 187 46.07 19.06 -19.29
CA ALA A 187 46.37 20.34 -18.67
C ALA A 187 46.07 21.58 -19.55
N GLN A 188 45.98 21.42 -20.87
CA GLN A 188 45.63 22.49 -21.81
C GLN A 188 44.12 22.53 -22.11
N GLY A 189 43.32 21.68 -21.47
CA GLY A 189 41.89 21.55 -21.68
C GLY A 189 41.53 20.85 -22.99
N HIS A 190 42.49 20.21 -23.65
CA HIS A 190 42.30 19.44 -24.87
C HIS A 190 42.03 17.97 -24.53
N GLY A 191 41.40 17.26 -25.46
CA GLY A 191 41.11 15.85 -25.28
C GLY A 191 40.22 15.32 -26.40
N GLY A 192 39.69 14.10 -26.20
CA GLY A 192 38.84 13.44 -27.18
C GLY A 192 37.45 14.09 -27.34
N TRP A 193 36.63 13.52 -28.21
CA TRP A 193 35.26 14.00 -28.48
C TRP A 193 34.41 14.22 -27.21
N TRP A 194 34.59 13.36 -26.20
CA TRP A 194 33.84 13.38 -24.95
C TRP A 194 34.45 14.25 -23.84
N SER A 195 35.68 14.77 -24.00
CA SER A 195 36.32 15.60 -22.97
C SER A 195 35.74 17.01 -22.88
N GLN A 196 35.02 17.44 -23.93
CA GLN A 196 34.34 18.72 -24.00
C GLN A 196 33.37 18.89 -22.82
N PRO A 197 33.43 20.01 -22.06
CA PRO A 197 32.67 20.19 -20.82
C PRO A 197 31.17 19.88 -20.94
N GLY A 198 30.51 20.39 -21.98
CA GLY A 198 29.09 20.12 -22.18
C GLY A 198 28.76 18.65 -22.43
N ARG A 199 29.63 17.90 -23.12
CA ARG A 199 29.38 16.50 -23.49
C ARG A 199 29.61 15.56 -22.32
N ARG A 200 30.67 15.76 -21.55
CA ARG A 200 30.91 14.98 -20.33
C ARG A 200 29.83 15.20 -19.28
N LEU A 201 29.36 16.44 -19.12
CA LEU A 201 28.23 16.76 -18.24
C LEU A 201 26.93 16.11 -18.73
N ALA A 202 26.64 16.17 -20.04
CA ALA A 202 25.47 15.51 -20.62
C ALA A 202 25.50 13.98 -20.43
N LEU A 203 26.67 13.35 -20.56
CA LEU A 203 26.82 11.92 -20.28
C LEU A 203 26.65 11.61 -18.79
N ALA A 204 27.23 12.44 -17.91
CA ALA A 204 27.13 12.25 -16.48
C ALA A 204 25.69 12.46 -15.95
N ALA A 205 24.88 13.29 -16.61
CA ALA A 205 23.46 13.48 -16.30
C ALA A 205 22.62 12.20 -16.45
N LEU A 206 23.13 11.20 -17.19
CA LEU A 206 22.50 9.88 -17.26
C LEU A 206 22.43 9.19 -15.89
N VAL A 207 23.34 9.50 -14.96
CA VAL A 207 23.35 8.88 -13.61
C VAL A 207 22.13 9.32 -12.78
N PRO A 208 21.92 10.61 -12.47
CA PRO A 208 20.73 11.04 -11.73
C PRO A 208 19.43 10.85 -12.54
N GLY A 209 19.50 10.89 -13.88
CA GLY A 209 18.38 10.53 -14.76
C GLY A 209 17.97 9.06 -14.61
N ALA A 210 18.94 8.14 -14.62
CA ALA A 210 18.71 6.71 -14.42
C ALA A 210 18.19 6.41 -13.01
N LEU A 211 18.70 7.10 -11.97
CA LEU A 211 18.18 7.00 -10.61
C LEU A 211 16.70 7.38 -10.56
N THR A 212 16.33 8.52 -11.16
CA THR A 212 14.93 8.98 -11.21
C THR A 212 14.04 7.99 -11.97
N ALA A 213 14.51 7.47 -13.11
CA ALA A 213 13.80 6.47 -13.90
C ALA A 213 13.63 5.14 -13.14
N LEU A 214 14.65 4.70 -12.41
CA LEU A 214 14.60 3.51 -11.57
C LEU A 214 13.55 3.65 -10.46
N LEU A 215 13.54 4.78 -9.74
CA LEU A 215 12.56 5.04 -8.69
C LEU A 215 11.12 5.10 -9.25
N TRP A 216 10.94 5.73 -10.41
CA TRP A 216 9.66 5.71 -11.12
C TRP A 216 9.22 4.28 -11.47
N TYR A 217 10.14 3.49 -12.03
CA TYR A 217 9.86 2.11 -12.42
C TYR A 217 9.47 1.25 -11.21
N LEU A 218 10.22 1.34 -10.11
CA LEU A 218 9.93 0.61 -8.87
C LEU A 218 8.57 1.03 -8.29
N SER A 219 8.29 2.34 -8.21
CA SER A 219 6.99 2.85 -7.74
C SER A 219 5.83 2.32 -8.58
N HIS A 220 5.99 2.28 -9.90
CA HIS A 220 4.96 1.80 -10.81
C HIS A 220 4.77 0.29 -10.74
N ARG A 221 5.86 -0.48 -10.63
CA ARG A 221 5.83 -1.93 -10.48
C ARG A 221 5.11 -2.33 -9.19
N THR A 222 5.47 -1.74 -8.06
CA THR A 222 4.83 -2.04 -6.76
C THR A 222 3.34 -1.71 -6.80
N TRP A 223 2.97 -0.55 -7.36
CA TRP A 223 1.56 -0.17 -7.50
C TRP A 223 0.76 -1.17 -8.35
N ARG A 224 1.32 -1.62 -9.48
CA ARG A 224 0.68 -2.62 -10.36
C ARG A 224 0.52 -3.99 -9.70
N SER A 225 1.45 -4.37 -8.83
CA SER A 225 1.42 -5.69 -8.20
C SER A 225 0.48 -5.75 -6.99
N TYR A 226 0.44 -4.70 -6.16
CA TYR A 226 -0.23 -4.77 -4.86
C TYR A 226 -1.39 -3.77 -4.68
N GLU A 227 -1.43 -2.68 -5.43
CA GLU A 227 -2.39 -1.58 -5.20
C GLU A 227 -3.35 -1.31 -6.36
N SER A 228 -3.30 -2.10 -7.44
CA SER A 228 -4.21 -1.96 -8.58
C SER A 228 -5.53 -2.69 -8.40
N GLN A 229 -5.75 -3.35 -7.25
CA GLN A 229 -6.98 -4.07 -6.96
C GLN A 229 -8.16 -3.11 -6.91
N GLN A 230 -9.23 -3.44 -7.62
CA GLN A 230 -10.45 -2.63 -7.62
C GLN A 230 -11.22 -2.90 -6.33
N PRO A 231 -11.87 -1.88 -5.74
CA PRO A 231 -12.79 -2.13 -4.64
C PRO A 231 -13.89 -3.08 -5.10
N LEU A 232 -14.36 -3.94 -4.18
CA LEU A 232 -15.52 -4.79 -4.44
C LEU A 232 -16.68 -3.92 -4.94
N PRO A 233 -17.47 -4.40 -5.92
CA PRO A 233 -18.70 -3.74 -6.31
C PRO A 233 -19.53 -3.49 -5.06
N ALA A 234 -20.02 -2.26 -4.91
CA ALA A 234 -20.89 -1.89 -3.82
C ALA A 234 -22.08 -2.87 -3.74
N VAL A 235 -22.24 -3.54 -2.61
CA VAL A 235 -23.56 -4.04 -2.21
C VAL A 235 -24.49 -2.83 -2.09
N ASP A 236 -25.78 -3.00 -2.41
CA ASP A 236 -26.76 -1.98 -2.77
C ASP A 236 -26.54 -0.59 -2.13
N ARG A 237 -26.80 0.48 -2.91
CA ARG A 237 -26.64 1.89 -2.49
C ARG A 237 -27.31 2.19 -1.13
N ALA A 238 -28.37 1.47 -0.76
CA ALA A 238 -29.04 1.57 0.52
C ALA A 238 -28.23 1.02 1.71
N GLU A 239 -27.47 -0.06 1.52
CA GLU A 239 -26.55 -0.63 2.51
C GLU A 239 -25.30 0.24 2.66
N GLN A 240 -24.77 0.78 1.57
CA GLN A 240 -23.69 1.77 1.64
C GLN A 240 -24.07 3.02 2.43
N GLU A 241 -25.29 3.52 2.26
CA GLU A 241 -25.78 4.66 3.04
C GLU A 241 -26.01 4.32 4.52
N ALA A 242 -26.36 3.06 4.84
CA ALA A 242 -26.47 2.58 6.21
C ALA A 242 -25.09 2.39 6.86
N GLU A 243 -24.13 1.88 6.09
CA GLU A 243 -22.74 1.62 6.49
C GLU A 243 -21.92 2.91 6.61
N GLU A 244 -22.13 3.92 5.75
CA GLU A 244 -21.53 5.26 5.89
C GLU A 244 -22.00 6.01 7.13
N ARG A 245 -23.22 5.73 7.60
CA ARG A 245 -23.77 6.31 8.85
C ARG A 245 -23.28 5.59 10.10
N ALA A 246 -22.80 4.35 9.98
CA ALA A 246 -22.23 3.61 11.09
C ALA A 246 -20.82 4.14 11.46
N PRO A 247 -20.47 4.25 12.75
CA PRO A 247 -19.16 4.71 13.19
C PRO A 247 -18.08 3.65 12.95
N HIS A 248 -17.75 3.38 11.68
CA HIS A 248 -16.64 2.49 11.34
C HIS A 248 -15.28 3.17 11.54
N ALA A 249 -14.30 2.40 12.01
CA ALA A 249 -12.89 2.76 11.92
C ALA A 249 -12.55 3.11 10.46
N ALA A 250 -11.72 4.14 10.25
CA ALA A 250 -11.43 4.67 8.92
C ALA A 250 -10.95 3.59 7.91
N LEU A 251 -10.28 2.55 8.40
CA LEU A 251 -9.75 1.43 7.61
C LEU A 251 -10.83 0.53 6.98
N GLY A 252 -12.04 0.49 7.57
CA GLY A 252 -13.15 -0.34 7.08
C GLY A 252 -14.03 0.34 6.04
N ARG A 253 -13.74 1.60 5.68
CA ARG A 253 -14.57 2.34 4.71
C ARG A 253 -14.38 1.76 3.29
N PRO A 254 -15.48 1.57 2.53
CA PRO A 254 -15.39 1.15 1.13
C PRO A 254 -14.45 2.05 0.33
N GLY A 255 -13.51 1.44 -0.40
CA GLY A 255 -12.53 2.16 -1.22
C GLY A 255 -11.42 2.87 -0.43
N PHE A 256 -11.33 2.72 0.90
CA PHE A 256 -10.24 3.29 1.70
C PHE A 256 -8.85 2.89 1.18
N TRP A 257 -8.69 1.61 0.83
CA TRP A 257 -7.45 1.05 0.30
C TRP A 257 -7.23 1.34 -1.20
N TYR A 258 -8.20 1.96 -1.88
CA TYR A 258 -8.12 2.23 -3.31
C TYR A 258 -7.49 3.60 -3.61
N GLY A 259 -6.15 3.64 -3.59
CA GLY A 259 -5.35 4.87 -3.73
C GLY A 259 -5.01 5.32 -5.16
N ARG A 260 -5.57 4.70 -6.22
CA ARG A 260 -5.09 4.82 -7.62
C ARG A 260 -4.77 6.24 -8.09
N ARG A 261 -5.71 7.18 -7.90
CA ARG A 261 -5.55 8.57 -8.38
C ARG A 261 -4.52 9.35 -7.57
N LEU A 262 -4.50 9.17 -6.25
CA LEU A 262 -3.57 9.87 -5.38
C LEU A 262 -2.14 9.37 -5.60
N GLY A 263 -1.94 8.04 -5.64
CA GLY A 263 -0.64 7.43 -5.92
C GLY A 263 -0.07 7.87 -7.27
N ALA A 264 -0.91 7.93 -8.32
CA ALA A 264 -0.48 8.41 -9.63
C ALA A 264 -0.02 9.87 -9.63
N ARG A 265 -0.75 10.77 -8.94
CA ARG A 265 -0.37 12.19 -8.82
C ARG A 265 0.91 12.38 -8.03
N LEU A 266 1.07 11.66 -6.92
CA LEU A 266 2.30 11.71 -6.11
C LEU A 266 3.49 11.23 -6.94
N ARG A 267 3.38 10.06 -7.59
CA ARG A 267 4.45 9.56 -8.45
C ARG A 267 4.83 10.57 -9.55
N ALA A 268 3.86 11.17 -10.22
CA ALA A 268 4.12 12.19 -11.23
C ALA A 268 4.85 13.42 -10.65
N ALA A 269 4.45 13.90 -9.47
CA ALA A 269 5.10 15.02 -8.79
C ALA A 269 6.56 14.71 -8.42
N HIS A 270 6.81 13.53 -7.85
CA HIS A 270 8.16 13.09 -7.47
C HIS A 270 9.06 12.89 -8.69
N THR A 271 8.56 12.23 -9.75
CA THR A 271 9.32 12.07 -11.00
C THR A 271 9.63 13.41 -11.66
N SER A 272 8.67 14.34 -11.67
CA SER A 272 8.88 15.68 -12.24
C SER A 272 9.93 16.47 -11.45
N ALA A 273 9.84 16.44 -10.11
CA ALA A 273 10.82 17.13 -9.25
C ALA A 273 12.23 16.54 -9.40
N GLY A 274 12.35 15.21 -9.49
CA GLY A 274 13.62 14.54 -9.76
C GLY A 274 14.21 14.98 -11.10
N LEU A 275 13.42 14.92 -12.18
CA LEU A 275 13.87 15.35 -13.51
C LEU A 275 14.22 16.84 -13.59
N LEU A 276 13.51 17.72 -12.88
CA LEU A 276 13.83 19.15 -12.81
C LEU A 276 15.10 19.45 -12.01
N THR A 277 15.54 18.51 -11.17
CA THR A 277 16.78 18.63 -10.39
C THR A 277 18.02 18.24 -11.22
N VAL A 278 17.83 17.43 -12.27
CA VAL A 278 18.87 17.04 -13.23
C VAL A 278 19.10 18.16 -14.23
#